data_AF-A0A955PEA8-F1
#
_entry.id   AF-A0A955PEA8-F1
#
_cell.length_a   1.000
_cell.length_b   1.000
_cell.length_c   1.000
_cell.angle_alpha   90.00
_cell.angle_beta   90.00
_cell.angle_gamma   90.00
#
_symmetry.space_group_name_H-M   'P 1'
#
loop_
_entity.id
_entity.type
_entity.pdbx_description
1 polymer ?
#
loop_
_entity_poly.entity_id
_entity_poly.type
_entity_poly.pdbx_seq_one_letter_code
_entity_poly.pdbx_strand_id
1 'polypeptide(L)'
;GPDGEEWIAETRTLSATRLDEGLCAVDFESTLRAVNEDLELRGDPHHAGMHVRLPNEVCFHYWTTEYLLPAGSSRLEDDCVEGAWWVRCSATIGGNRYSLVHLTHPRGFEKPPIYSIRRYGRFGAFFEPDLKRGELKTFQFRVVYGRGEISSDDCRRLYEDFAH
;
A
#
# COMPACT_ATOMS: atom_id res chain seq x y z
N GLY A 1 -5.69 14.17 21.76
CA GLY A 1 -5.21 15.56 21.78
C GLY A 1 -4.32 15.83 22.98
N PRO A 2 -3.82 17.07 23.14
CA PRO A 2 -3.03 17.52 24.29
C PRO A 2 -3.63 17.12 25.65
N ASP A 3 -4.94 16.95 25.71
CA ASP A 3 -5.71 16.62 26.92
C ASP A 3 -6.20 15.15 26.97
N GLY A 4 -5.67 14.27 26.12
CA GLY A 4 -6.10 12.86 26.02
C GLY A 4 -7.41 12.63 25.26
N GLU A 5 -7.99 13.67 24.67
CA GLU A 5 -9.23 13.61 23.91
C GLU A 5 -9.07 12.84 22.58
N GLU A 6 -10.00 11.94 22.27
CA GLU A 6 -9.99 11.15 21.03
C GLU A 6 -10.44 12.02 19.84
N TRP A 7 -9.56 12.18 18.86
CA TRP A 7 -9.86 12.94 17.65
C TRP A 7 -10.22 12.03 16.48
N ILE A 8 -9.51 10.90 16.38
CA ILE A 8 -9.70 9.89 15.35
C ILE A 8 -9.74 8.51 15.98
N ALA A 9 -10.66 7.69 15.48
CA ALA A 9 -10.72 6.26 15.78
C ALA A 9 -10.46 5.48 14.49
N GLU A 10 -9.75 4.35 14.59
CA GLU A 10 -9.59 3.40 13.49
C GLU A 10 -10.06 2.02 13.92
N THR A 11 -10.89 1.39 13.08
CA THR A 11 -11.13 -0.05 13.15
C THR A 11 -10.52 -0.71 11.93
N ARG A 12 -9.69 -1.75 12.14
CA ARG A 12 -9.00 -2.46 11.06
C ARG A 12 -9.27 -3.95 11.11
N THR A 13 -9.59 -4.52 9.96
CA THR A 13 -9.70 -5.96 9.75
C THR A 13 -8.57 -6.42 8.84
N LEU A 14 -7.91 -7.52 9.21
CA LEU A 14 -6.91 -8.18 8.40
C LEU A 14 -7.34 -9.62 8.13
N SER A 15 -7.28 -10.04 6.87
CA SER A 15 -7.57 -11.43 6.47
C SER A 15 -6.45 -11.97 5.59
N ALA A 16 -5.94 -13.16 5.90
CA ALA A 16 -4.92 -13.81 5.10
C ALA A 16 -5.52 -15.02 4.37
N THR A 17 -5.30 -15.08 3.06
CA THR A 17 -5.82 -16.15 2.19
C THR A 17 -4.70 -16.68 1.29
N ARG A 18 -4.77 -17.97 0.96
CA ARG A 18 -3.94 -18.54 -0.12
C ARG A 18 -4.69 -18.34 -1.43
N LEU A 19 -4.03 -17.78 -2.45
CA LEU A 19 -4.63 -17.58 -3.77
C LEU A 19 -4.43 -18.82 -4.65
N ASP A 20 -3.21 -19.37 -4.65
CA ASP A 20 -2.80 -20.54 -5.42
C ASP A 20 -1.60 -21.25 -4.76
N GLU A 21 -0.97 -22.19 -5.48
CA GLU A 21 0.30 -22.81 -5.08
C GLU A 21 1.46 -21.81 -5.20
N GLY A 22 1.62 -20.95 -4.19
CA GLY A 22 2.80 -20.10 -4.05
C GLY A 22 2.49 -18.65 -3.72
N LEU A 23 1.26 -18.19 -3.93
CA LEU A 23 0.81 -16.85 -3.57
C LEU A 23 -0.10 -16.84 -2.34
N CYS A 24 0.15 -15.88 -1.46
CA CYS A 24 -0.72 -15.52 -0.36
C CYS A 24 -1.17 -14.06 -0.54
N ALA A 25 -2.39 -13.75 -0.14
CA ALA A 25 -2.90 -12.40 -0.04
C ALA A 25 -3.16 -12.05 1.43
N VAL A 26 -2.89 -10.79 1.79
CA VAL A 26 -3.37 -10.18 3.02
C VAL A 26 -4.24 -9.00 2.64
N ASP A 27 -5.52 -9.10 2.98
CA ASP A 27 -6.49 -8.04 2.82
C ASP A 27 -6.52 -7.17 4.07
N PHE A 28 -6.54 -5.87 3.85
CA PHE A 28 -6.63 -4.84 4.87
C PHE A 28 -7.86 -3.99 4.56
N GLU A 29 -8.79 -3.93 5.52
CA GLU A 29 -9.87 -2.96 5.51
C GLU A 29 -9.71 -2.07 6.74
N SER A 30 -9.55 -0.77 6.52
CA SER A 30 -9.41 0.23 7.58
C SER A 30 -10.55 1.22 7.46
N THR A 31 -11.32 1.38 8.54
CA THR A 31 -12.33 2.43 8.65
C THR A 31 -11.88 3.46 9.67
N LEU A 32 -11.69 4.68 9.19
CA LEU A 32 -11.38 5.85 10.00
C LEU A 32 -12.67 6.56 10.38
N ARG A 33 -12.73 7.07 11.62
CA ARG A 33 -13.80 7.94 12.11
C ARG A 33 -13.22 9.20 12.71
N ALA A 34 -13.64 10.37 12.22
CA ALA A 34 -13.38 11.61 12.92
C ALA A 34 -14.38 11.74 14.09
N VAL A 35 -13.87 11.80 15.33
CA VAL A 35 -14.70 11.62 16.53
C VAL A 35 -15.28 12.96 16.99
N ASN A 36 -14.41 13.94 17.25
CA ASN A 36 -14.81 15.18 17.92
C ASN A 36 -14.73 16.43 17.05
N GLU A 37 -14.13 16.38 15.85
CA GLU A 37 -14.01 17.53 14.94
C GLU A 37 -13.80 17.08 13.49
N ASP A 38 -13.81 18.04 12.56
CA ASP A 38 -13.37 17.81 11.19
C ASP A 38 -11.85 17.57 11.19
N LEU A 39 -11.38 16.61 10.41
CA LEU A 39 -9.98 16.23 10.35
C LEU A 39 -9.43 16.28 8.94
N GLU A 40 -8.21 16.79 8.84
CA GLU A 40 -7.38 16.72 7.66
C GLU A 40 -6.20 15.81 7.97
N LEU A 41 -6.14 14.64 7.35
CA LEU A 41 -4.97 13.77 7.47
C LEU A 41 -3.98 14.17 6.37
N ARG A 42 -2.82 14.64 6.82
CA ARG A 42 -1.70 15.10 5.98
C ARG A 42 -0.43 14.38 6.37
N GLY A 43 0.57 14.43 5.50
CA GLY A 43 1.86 13.87 5.85
C GLY A 43 2.85 13.87 4.70
N ASP A 44 3.88 13.03 4.87
CA ASP A 44 4.91 12.82 3.87
C ASP A 44 4.67 11.48 3.13
N PRO A 45 4.82 11.43 1.79
CA PRO A 45 4.59 10.22 1.01
C PRO A 45 5.40 9.00 1.44
N HIS A 46 6.54 9.18 2.12
CA HIS A 46 7.38 8.08 2.55
C HIS A 46 7.00 7.51 3.92
N HIS A 47 6.17 8.21 4.71
CA HIS A 47 5.88 7.85 6.09
C HIS A 47 4.38 7.75 6.42
N ALA A 48 3.52 8.41 5.64
CA ALA A 48 2.07 8.41 5.82
C ALA A 48 1.36 7.51 4.80
N GLY A 49 0.16 7.04 5.15
CA GLY A 49 -0.64 6.12 4.33
C GLY A 49 -0.43 4.65 4.73
N MET A 50 -0.68 3.72 3.80
CA MET A 50 -0.49 2.29 4.02
C MET A 50 0.80 1.84 3.37
N HIS A 51 1.73 1.31 4.17
CA HIS A 51 3.07 0.92 3.73
C HIS A 51 3.41 -0.50 4.12
N VAL A 52 4.22 -1.13 3.28
CA VAL A 52 4.88 -2.41 3.55
C VAL A 52 6.37 -2.16 3.71
N ARG A 53 6.98 -2.89 4.65
CA ARG A 53 8.43 -2.94 4.84
C ARG A 53 8.91 -4.39 4.74
N LEU A 54 9.84 -4.62 3.81
CA LEU A 54 10.54 -5.90 3.66
C LEU A 54 11.50 -6.13 4.84
N PRO A 55 11.94 -7.38 5.08
CA PRO A 55 12.93 -7.70 6.11
C PRO A 55 14.16 -6.79 6.04
N ASN A 56 14.72 -6.47 7.20
CA ASN A 56 15.81 -5.48 7.32
C ASN A 56 17.05 -5.85 6.50
N GLU A 57 17.26 -7.12 6.17
CA GLU A 57 18.36 -7.54 5.30
C GLU A 57 18.35 -6.81 3.94
N VAL A 58 17.17 -6.50 3.39
CA VAL A 58 17.04 -5.78 2.10
C VAL A 58 17.67 -4.40 2.15
N CYS A 59 17.77 -3.77 3.32
CA CYS A 59 18.48 -2.49 3.46
C CYS A 59 19.98 -2.63 3.14
N PHE A 60 20.58 -3.79 3.40
CA PHE A 60 22.00 -4.05 3.15
C PHE A 60 22.29 -4.53 1.71
N HIS A 61 21.25 -4.91 0.96
CA HIS A 61 21.34 -5.31 -0.45
C HIS A 61 20.21 -4.72 -1.30
N TYR A 62 19.93 -3.43 -1.08
CA TYR A 62 18.84 -2.68 -1.73
C TYR A 62 18.94 -2.62 -3.25
N TRP A 63 20.13 -2.87 -3.81
CA TRP A 63 20.33 -2.93 -5.27
C TRP A 63 19.58 -4.09 -5.92
N THR A 64 19.20 -5.12 -5.14
CA THR A 64 18.38 -6.24 -5.61
C THR A 64 16.89 -5.88 -5.75
N THR A 65 16.47 -4.75 -5.21
CA THR A 65 15.07 -4.31 -5.23
C THR A 65 14.68 -3.73 -6.59
N GLU A 66 13.61 -4.28 -7.16
CA GLU A 66 13.06 -3.91 -8.46
C GLU A 66 11.57 -3.59 -8.34
N TYR A 67 11.17 -2.42 -8.84
CA TYR A 67 9.78 -1.98 -8.87
C TYR A 67 9.20 -2.10 -10.28
N LEU A 68 8.02 -2.71 -10.39
CA LEU A 68 7.19 -2.73 -11.58
C LEU A 68 5.94 -1.92 -11.31
N LEU A 69 5.64 -1.02 -12.25
CA LEU A 69 4.57 -0.03 -12.15
C LEU A 69 3.52 -0.31 -13.25
N PRO A 70 2.24 -0.01 -13.01
CA PRO A 70 1.20 -0.11 -14.03
C PRO A 70 1.49 0.79 -15.23
N ALA A 71 1.05 0.35 -16.40
CA ALA A 71 1.06 1.20 -17.58
C ALA A 71 0.26 2.50 -17.33
N GLY A 72 0.78 3.63 -17.79
CA GLY A 72 0.17 4.94 -17.58
C GLY A 72 0.52 5.63 -16.25
N SER A 73 1.27 4.97 -15.36
CA SER A 73 1.86 5.63 -14.19
C SER A 73 3.14 6.37 -14.53
N SER A 74 3.47 7.38 -13.72
CA SER A 74 4.66 8.22 -13.90
C SER A 74 5.49 8.24 -12.64
N ARG A 75 6.81 8.10 -12.78
CA ARG A 75 7.75 8.35 -11.69
C ARG A 75 7.89 9.86 -11.50
N LEU A 76 7.84 10.26 -10.24
CA LEU A 76 8.12 11.61 -9.78
C LEU A 76 9.50 11.65 -9.12
N GLU A 77 9.88 12.82 -8.63
CA GLU A 77 11.05 12.98 -7.78
C GLU A 77 10.90 12.20 -6.45
N ASP A 78 12.00 12.09 -5.71
CA ASP A 78 12.05 11.47 -4.38
C ASP A 78 11.53 10.03 -4.27
N ASP A 79 11.63 9.22 -5.33
CA ASP A 79 11.08 7.85 -5.35
C ASP A 79 9.55 7.81 -5.16
N CYS A 80 8.83 8.80 -5.68
CA CYS A 80 7.37 8.81 -5.75
C CYS A 80 6.85 8.35 -7.12
N VAL A 81 5.61 7.87 -7.16
CA VAL A 81 4.90 7.44 -8.37
C VAL A 81 3.46 7.92 -8.31
N GLU A 82 2.99 8.57 -9.37
CA GLU A 82 1.59 8.97 -9.53
C GLU A 82 0.86 8.11 -10.55
N GLY A 83 -0.48 8.14 -10.52
CA GLY A 83 -1.33 7.43 -11.47
C GLY A 83 -1.32 5.90 -11.29
N ALA A 84 -0.86 5.40 -10.15
CA ALA A 84 -0.78 3.97 -9.86
C ALA A 84 -1.82 3.55 -8.80
N TRP A 85 -2.54 2.46 -9.08
CA TRP A 85 -3.38 1.77 -8.08
C TRP A 85 -2.73 0.51 -7.51
N TRP A 86 -1.60 0.12 -8.08
CA TRP A 86 -0.80 -0.97 -7.58
C TRP A 86 0.67 -0.75 -7.89
N VAL A 87 1.53 -1.37 -7.09
CA VAL A 87 2.98 -1.43 -7.33
C VAL A 87 3.48 -2.81 -6.92
N ARG A 88 4.34 -3.40 -7.75
CA ARG A 88 5.05 -4.65 -7.40
C ARG A 88 6.50 -4.36 -7.03
N CYS A 89 6.89 -4.77 -5.83
CA CYS A 89 8.26 -4.80 -5.34
C CYS A 89 8.81 -6.23 -5.40
N SER A 90 9.94 -6.45 -6.06
CA SER A 90 10.66 -7.72 -6.06
C SER A 90 12.05 -7.52 -5.46
N ALA A 91 12.49 -8.40 -4.56
CA ALA A 91 13.79 -8.31 -3.90
C ALA A 91 14.33 -9.69 -3.53
N THR A 92 15.64 -9.76 -3.25
CA THR A 92 16.25 -10.98 -2.71
C THR A 92 16.08 -11.01 -1.19
N ILE A 93 15.48 -12.07 -0.66
CA ILE A 93 15.25 -12.32 0.78
C ILE A 93 15.73 -13.73 1.09
N GLY A 94 16.63 -13.90 2.05
CA GLY A 94 17.23 -15.19 2.39
C GLY A 94 17.82 -15.92 1.18
N GLY A 95 18.50 -15.18 0.29
CA GLY A 95 19.09 -15.72 -0.95
C GLY A 95 18.10 -16.11 -2.05
N ASN A 96 16.80 -15.86 -1.87
CA ASN A 96 15.75 -16.20 -2.82
C ASN A 96 14.99 -14.97 -3.31
N ARG A 97 14.52 -15.00 -4.55
CA ARG A 97 13.66 -13.93 -5.07
C ARG A 97 12.26 -14.04 -4.50
N TYR A 98 11.73 -12.93 -4.00
CA TYR A 98 10.33 -12.77 -3.60
C TYR A 98 9.74 -11.53 -4.24
N SER A 99 8.45 -11.61 -4.58
CA SER A 99 7.67 -10.49 -5.06
C SER A 99 6.52 -10.20 -4.12
N LEU A 100 6.23 -8.92 -3.94
CA LEU A 100 5.06 -8.40 -3.27
C LEU A 100 4.35 -7.42 -4.20
N VAL A 101 3.04 -7.53 -4.34
CA VAL A 101 2.17 -6.58 -5.04
C VAL A 101 1.31 -5.88 -3.99
N HIS A 102 1.46 -4.56 -3.87
CA HIS A 102 0.60 -3.73 -3.05
C HIS A 102 -0.50 -3.15 -3.92
N LEU A 103 -1.74 -3.56 -3.68
CA LEU A 103 -2.95 -3.16 -4.40
C LEU A 103 -3.76 -2.19 -3.53
N THR A 104 -4.19 -1.08 -4.11
CA THR A 104 -5.10 -0.12 -3.46
C THR A 104 -6.44 -0.16 -4.16
N HIS A 105 -7.52 -0.43 -3.41
CA HIS A 105 -8.86 -0.42 -3.97
C HIS A 105 -9.31 1.04 -4.22
N PRO A 106 -9.95 1.37 -5.36
CA PRO A 106 -10.38 2.74 -5.64
C PRO A 106 -11.43 3.30 -4.66
N ARG A 107 -12.28 2.42 -4.11
CA ARG A 107 -13.28 2.77 -3.08
C ARG A 107 -12.63 3.49 -1.88
N GLY A 108 -13.17 4.65 -1.55
CA GLY A 108 -12.66 5.51 -0.47
C GLY A 108 -11.68 6.60 -0.94
N PHE A 109 -11.23 6.54 -2.19
CA PHE A 109 -10.30 7.49 -2.78
C PHE A 109 -10.96 8.35 -3.86
N GLU A 110 -10.62 9.63 -3.89
CA GLU A 110 -11.07 10.57 -4.95
C GLU A 110 -10.19 10.48 -6.20
N LYS A 111 -8.93 10.08 -6.03
CA LYS A 111 -7.90 9.95 -7.07
C LYS A 111 -6.92 8.83 -6.69
N PRO A 112 -6.14 8.30 -7.66
CA PRO A 112 -5.08 7.36 -7.34
C PRO A 112 -4.15 7.90 -6.24
N PRO A 113 -3.69 7.07 -5.29
CA PRO A 113 -2.71 7.48 -4.31
C PRO A 113 -1.37 7.79 -4.98
N ILE A 114 -0.50 8.49 -4.26
CA ILE A 114 0.92 8.59 -4.62
C ILE A 114 1.63 7.40 -3.98
N TYR A 115 2.31 6.59 -4.78
CA TYR A 115 3.12 5.49 -4.25
C TYR A 115 4.53 5.96 -3.94
N SER A 116 5.03 5.67 -2.74
CA SER A 116 6.48 5.73 -2.47
C SER A 116 7.12 4.37 -2.72
N ILE A 117 8.32 4.35 -3.33
CA ILE A 117 9.01 3.11 -3.76
C ILE A 117 10.50 3.09 -3.40
N ARG A 118 10.82 3.16 -2.10
CA ARG A 118 12.21 3.23 -1.63
C ARG A 118 12.92 1.88 -1.80
N ARG A 119 14.10 1.89 -2.43
CA ARG A 119 14.85 0.66 -2.77
C ARG A 119 15.29 -0.18 -1.58
N TYR A 120 15.37 0.39 -0.37
CA TYR A 120 15.67 -0.38 0.85
C TYR A 120 14.49 -1.23 1.36
N GLY A 121 13.44 -1.39 0.55
CA GLY A 121 12.33 -2.30 0.81
C GLY A 121 11.16 -1.67 1.57
N ARG A 122 11.00 -0.33 1.53
CA ARG A 122 9.81 0.36 2.04
C ARG A 122 9.04 0.96 0.88
N PHE A 123 7.78 0.58 0.74
CA PHE A 123 6.91 1.11 -0.31
C PHE A 123 5.44 1.06 0.13
N GLY A 124 4.61 1.91 -0.46
CA GLY A 124 3.22 2.04 -0.01
C GLY A 124 2.48 3.17 -0.69
N ALA A 125 1.17 3.19 -0.45
CA ALA A 125 0.24 4.18 -0.97
C ALA A 125 0.04 5.32 0.04
N PHE A 126 0.38 6.54 -0.38
CA PHE A 126 0.13 7.79 0.32
C PHE A 126 -1.12 8.49 -0.22
N PHE A 127 -1.94 8.98 0.70
CA PHE A 127 -3.19 9.69 0.42
C PHE A 127 -3.53 10.60 1.62
N GLU A 128 -4.28 11.65 1.34
CA GLU A 128 -4.59 12.71 2.32
C GLU A 128 -6.10 12.91 2.39
N PRO A 129 -6.81 12.07 3.16
CA PRO A 129 -8.25 12.18 3.26
C PRO A 129 -8.65 13.32 4.20
N ASP A 130 -9.70 14.01 3.80
CA ASP A 130 -10.50 14.84 4.70
C ASP A 130 -11.65 14.01 5.26
N LEU A 131 -11.94 14.20 6.55
CA LEU A 131 -13.05 13.58 7.26
C LEU A 131 -13.86 14.64 8.00
N LYS A 132 -15.18 14.65 7.81
CA LYS A 132 -16.10 15.45 8.60
C LYS A 132 -16.35 14.82 9.96
N ARG A 133 -16.66 15.63 10.98
CA ARG A 133 -17.01 15.12 12.31
C ARG A 133 -18.09 14.04 12.20
N GLY A 134 -17.79 12.85 12.73
CA GLY A 134 -18.67 11.68 12.71
C GLY A 134 -18.62 10.83 11.43
N GLU A 135 -17.94 11.30 10.37
CA GLU A 135 -17.78 10.58 9.11
C GLU A 135 -17.01 9.28 9.31
N LEU A 136 -17.48 8.23 8.63
CA LEU A 136 -16.77 6.96 8.49
C LEU A 136 -16.21 6.88 7.07
N LYS A 137 -14.89 6.72 6.96
CA LYS A 137 -14.21 6.57 5.67
C LYS A 137 -13.43 5.26 5.65
N THR A 138 -13.79 4.38 4.72
CA THR A 138 -13.20 3.05 4.60
C THR A 138 -12.24 2.98 3.43
N PHE A 139 -11.04 2.47 3.70
CA PHE A 139 -10.00 2.21 2.71
C PHE A 139 -9.69 0.71 2.69
N GLN A 140 -9.45 0.19 1.49
CA GLN A 140 -9.13 -1.21 1.30
C GLN A 140 -7.82 -1.37 0.53
N PHE A 141 -7.00 -2.27 1.01
CA PHE A 141 -5.72 -2.62 0.41
C PHE A 141 -5.56 -4.14 0.39
N ARG A 142 -4.82 -4.65 -0.58
CA ARG A 142 -4.41 -6.06 -0.63
C ARG A 142 -2.91 -6.12 -0.87
N VAL A 143 -2.22 -6.93 -0.09
CA VAL A 143 -0.82 -7.27 -0.34
C VAL A 143 -0.75 -8.72 -0.77
N VAL A 144 -0.42 -8.96 -2.03
CA VAL A 144 -0.16 -10.31 -2.56
C VAL A 144 1.33 -10.56 -2.52
N TYR A 145 1.77 -11.73 -2.05
CA TYR A 145 3.19 -12.05 -1.98
C TYR A 145 3.46 -13.53 -2.24
N GLY A 146 4.65 -13.80 -2.75
CA GLY A 146 5.12 -15.15 -3.03
C GLY A 146 6.57 -15.20 -3.46
N ARG A 147 7.07 -16.43 -3.62
CA ARG A 147 8.43 -16.67 -4.13
C ARG A 147 8.45 -16.54 -5.65
N GLY A 148 9.52 -15.97 -6.18
CA GLY A 148 9.69 -15.73 -7.62
C GLY A 148 9.21 -14.34 -8.07
N GLU A 149 9.22 -14.15 -9.37
CA GLU A 149 8.70 -12.95 -10.02
C GLU A 149 7.20 -13.07 -10.27
N ILE A 150 6.46 -12.00 -10.01
CA ILE A 150 5.07 -11.85 -10.47
C ILE A 150 5.09 -10.95 -11.71
N SER A 151 4.55 -11.46 -12.82
CA SER A 151 4.57 -10.77 -14.11
C SER A 151 3.71 -9.51 -14.11
N SER A 152 3.90 -8.61 -15.08
CA SER A 152 3.05 -7.43 -15.23
C SER A 152 1.59 -7.80 -15.48
N ASP A 153 1.34 -8.85 -16.26
CA ASP A 153 -0.02 -9.32 -16.57
C ASP A 153 -0.69 -9.93 -15.34
N ASP A 154 0.05 -10.68 -14.53
CA ASP A 154 -0.47 -11.19 -13.25
C ASP A 154 -0.74 -10.07 -12.26
N CYS A 155 0.14 -9.06 -12.16
CA CYS A 155 -0.12 -7.89 -11.32
C CYS A 155 -1.40 -7.15 -11.74
N ARG A 156 -1.60 -6.97 -13.06
CA ARG A 156 -2.81 -6.37 -13.62
C ARG A 156 -4.05 -7.20 -13.30
N ARG A 157 -4.01 -8.52 -13.52
CA ARG A 157 -5.13 -9.42 -13.20
C ARG A 157 -5.47 -9.42 -11.71
N LEU A 158 -4.46 -9.52 -10.83
CA LEU A 158 -4.65 -9.44 -9.38
C LEU A 158 -5.32 -8.12 -8.95
N TYR A 159 -4.98 -7.01 -9.62
CA TYR A 159 -5.61 -5.73 -9.39
C TYR A 159 -7.06 -5.71 -9.89
N GLU A 160 -7.32 -6.16 -11.12
CA GLU A 160 -8.66 -6.22 -11.72
C GLU A 160 -9.61 -7.09 -10.87
N ASP A 161 -9.13 -8.25 -10.39
CA ASP A 161 -9.86 -9.15 -9.50
C ASP A 161 -10.15 -8.54 -8.12
N PHE A 162 -9.36 -7.55 -7.70
CA PHE A 162 -9.51 -6.88 -6.40
C PHE A 162 -10.37 -5.62 -6.48
N ALA A 163 -10.28 -4.87 -7.59
CA ALA A 163 -10.92 -3.57 -7.75
C ALA A 163 -12.40 -3.62 -8.16
N HIS A 164 -12.93 -4.81 -8.45
CA HIS A 164 -14.30 -5.08 -8.92
C HIS A 164 -15.00 -6.10 -8.04
#